data_AF-A0A645GPH2-F1
#
_entry.id   AF-A0A645GPH2-F1
#
_cell.length_a   1.000
_cell.length_b   1.000
_cell.length_c   1.000
_cell.angle_alpha   90.00
_cell.angle_beta   90.00
_cell.angle_gamma   90.00
#
_symmetry.space_group_name_H-M   'P 1'
#
loop_
_entity.id
_entity.type
_entity.pdbx_description
1 polymer ?
#
loop_
_entity_poly.entity_id
_entity_poly.type
_entity_poly.pdbx_seq_one_letter_code
_entity_poly.pdbx_strand_id
1 'polypeptide(L)'
;MSDLYLKDSLSKLIKEKGLEGCFEYWSHSLNEEAADFTMTLDKNRNEFRIEMHRCPSKGKLLELKHMTPYHSYCDHCEALYRPVAEKAGFKYKSEVDCDNASCTHIIYK
;
A
#
# COMPACT_ATOMS: atom_id res chain seq x y z
N MET A 1 -3.08 11.45 11.07
CA MET A 1 -3.56 10.07 11.29
C MET A 1 -2.47 9.05 10.96
N SER A 2 -1.90 9.04 9.75
CA SER A 2 -0.79 8.14 9.38
C SER A 2 0.39 8.16 10.37
N ASP A 3 0.83 9.35 10.78
CA ASP A 3 1.91 9.53 11.78
C ASP A 3 1.63 8.91 13.15
N LEU A 4 0.36 8.66 13.49
CA LEU A 4 -0.01 8.06 14.77
C LEU A 4 -0.07 6.53 14.66
N TYR A 5 -0.61 6.01 13.55
CA TYR A 5 -0.81 4.57 13.35
C TYR A 5 0.42 3.83 12.82
N LEU A 6 1.29 4.51 12.04
CA LEU A 6 2.43 3.88 11.38
C LEU A 6 3.79 4.28 11.96
N LYS A 7 3.78 5.06 13.04
CA LYS A 7 4.99 5.63 13.66
C LYS A 7 6.07 4.59 13.94
N ASP A 8 5.68 3.54 14.64
CA ASP A 8 6.59 2.50 15.14
C ASP A 8 6.65 1.28 14.21
N SER A 9 6.06 1.37 13.01
CA SER A 9 6.06 0.33 11.98
C SER A 9 6.64 0.84 10.66
N LEU A 10 5.82 1.12 9.64
CA LEU A 10 6.29 1.53 8.30
C LEU A 10 7.17 2.79 8.37
N SER A 11 6.77 3.80 9.15
CA SER A 11 7.52 5.07 9.25
C SER A 11 8.91 4.87 9.84
N LYS A 12 9.06 3.94 10.78
CA LYS A 12 10.36 3.57 11.34
C LYS A 12 11.20 2.82 10.30
N LEU A 13 10.64 1.80 9.67
CA LEU A 13 11.34 0.95 8.71
C LEU A 13 11.82 1.72 7.48
N ILE A 14 10.98 2.57 6.89
CA ILE A 14 11.36 3.39 5.72
C ILE A 14 12.47 4.39 6.05
N LYS A 15 12.50 4.90 7.28
CA LYS A 15 13.54 5.84 7.73
C LYS A 15 14.88 5.13 7.97
N GLU A 16 14.85 3.92 8.52
CA GLU A 16 16.05 3.15 8.84
C GLU A 16 16.64 2.42 7.63
N LYS A 17 15.78 1.91 6.74
CA LYS A 17 16.14 0.97 5.67
C LYS A 17 15.73 1.45 4.27
N GLY A 18 15.07 2.60 4.12
CA GLY A 18 14.60 3.07 2.82
C GLY A 18 13.56 2.13 2.19
N LEU A 19 13.71 1.86 0.89
CA LEU A 19 12.80 1.01 0.13
C LEU A 19 12.83 -0.46 0.57
N GLU A 20 13.97 -0.96 1.07
CA GLU A 20 14.05 -2.26 1.73
C GLU A 20 13.12 -2.32 2.96
N GLY A 21 13.01 -1.21 3.70
CA GLY A 21 12.10 -1.12 4.86
C GLY A 21 10.63 -1.17 4.45
N CYS A 22 10.28 -0.59 3.30
CA CYS A 22 8.97 -0.77 2.69
C CYS A 22 8.71 -2.24 2.35
N PHE A 23 9.64 -2.87 1.64
CA PHE A 23 9.51 -4.27 1.26
C PHE A 23 9.34 -5.18 2.49
N GLU A 24 10.10 -4.95 3.56
CA GLU A 24 9.98 -5.69 4.82
C GLU A 24 8.58 -5.53 5.44
N TYR A 25 8.11 -4.28 5.61
CA TYR A 25 6.81 -4.00 6.20
C TYR A 25 5.64 -4.68 5.46
N TRP A 26 5.60 -4.54 4.13
CA TRP A 26 4.52 -5.11 3.33
C TRP A 26 4.65 -6.62 3.14
N SER A 27 5.86 -7.18 3.18
CA SER A 27 6.04 -8.64 3.17
C SER A 27 5.45 -9.28 4.42
N HIS A 28 5.47 -8.61 5.57
CA HIS A 28 4.81 -9.11 6.76
C HIS A 28 3.28 -8.94 6.67
N SER A 29 2.81 -7.70 6.54
CA SER A 29 1.37 -7.38 6.62
C SER A 29 0.53 -8.05 5.53
N LEU A 30 0.98 -8.05 4.28
CA LEU A 30 0.17 -8.61 3.19
C LEU A 30 0.12 -10.14 3.19
N ASN A 31 1.16 -10.81 3.72
CA ASN A 31 1.12 -12.26 3.91
C ASN A 31 0.19 -12.65 5.06
N GLU A 32 0.13 -11.88 6.16
CA GLU A 32 -0.83 -12.09 7.25
C GLU A 32 -2.28 -11.94 6.78
N GLU A 33 -2.54 -11.02 5.85
CA GLU A 33 -3.85 -10.84 5.22
C GLU A 33 -4.19 -11.90 4.15
N ALA A 34 -3.25 -12.82 3.86
CA ALA A 34 -3.34 -13.75 2.73
C ALA A 34 -3.73 -13.05 1.42
N ALA A 35 -3.21 -11.84 1.19
CA ALA A 35 -3.55 -11.02 0.05
C ALA A 35 -2.97 -11.62 -1.25
N ASP A 36 -3.65 -11.36 -2.37
CA ASP A 36 -3.18 -11.72 -3.71
C ASP A 36 -2.43 -10.54 -4.33
N PHE A 37 -1.09 -10.61 -4.34
CA PHE A 37 -0.24 -9.52 -4.78
C PHE A 37 1.10 -9.98 -5.36
N THR A 38 1.78 -9.05 -6.02
CA THR A 38 3.18 -9.16 -6.42
C THR A 38 3.94 -7.95 -5.86
N MET A 39 5.11 -8.21 -5.28
CA MET A 39 5.99 -7.18 -4.74
C MET A 39 7.34 -7.22 -5.46
N THR A 40 7.78 -6.06 -5.93
CA THR A 40 9.06 -5.90 -6.63
C THR A 40 9.87 -4.80 -5.96
N LEU A 41 11.11 -5.11 -5.59
CA LEU A 41 12.11 -4.13 -5.17
C LEU A 41 13.21 -4.06 -6.23
N ASP A 42 13.21 -3.00 -7.02
CA ASP A 42 14.21 -2.74 -8.05
C ASP A 42 15.23 -1.72 -7.55
N LYS A 43 16.40 -2.23 -7.14
CA LYS A 43 17.51 -1.42 -6.63
C LYS A 43 18.18 -0.56 -7.72
N ASN A 44 18.12 -0.98 -8.98
CA ASN A 44 18.71 -0.23 -10.09
C ASN A 44 17.86 1.00 -10.40
N ARG A 45 16.53 0.86 -10.33
CA ARG A 45 15.57 1.95 -10.56
C ARG A 45 15.24 2.76 -9.31
N ASN A 46 15.76 2.38 -8.13
CA ASN A 46 15.36 2.94 -6.83
C ASN A 46 13.84 2.98 -6.68
N GLU A 47 13.19 1.84 -6.97
CA GLU A 47 11.73 1.71 -7.00
C GLU A 47 11.31 0.48 -6.18
N PHE A 48 10.32 0.67 -5.32
CA PHE A 48 9.55 -0.40 -4.69
C PHE A 48 8.12 -0.35 -5.21
N ARG A 49 7.58 -1.51 -5.59
CA ARG A 49 6.26 -1.64 -6.20
C ARG A 49 5.47 -2.76 -5.53
N ILE A 50 4.18 -2.49 -5.32
CA ILE A 50 3.16 -3.47 -4.95
C ILE A 50 2.11 -3.45 -6.05
N GLU A 51 1.86 -4.61 -6.65
CA GLU A 51 0.76 -4.88 -7.56
C GLU A 51 -0.23 -5.77 -6.82
N MET A 52 -1.36 -5.21 -6.38
CA MET A 52 -2.44 -5.91 -5.70
C MET A 52 -3.41 -6.43 -6.76
N HIS A 53 -3.46 -7.75 -6.94
CA HIS A 53 -4.32 -8.40 -7.93
C HIS A 53 -5.76 -8.48 -7.44
N ARG A 54 -5.95 -8.69 -6.13
CA ARG A 54 -7.26 -8.63 -5.48
C ARG A 54 -7.14 -8.18 -4.02
N CYS A 55 -7.39 -6.89 -3.77
CA CYS A 55 -7.41 -6.28 -2.46
C CYS A 55 -8.42 -7.00 -1.55
N PRO A 56 -7.99 -7.53 -0.39
CA PRO A 56 -8.86 -8.33 0.48
C PRO A 56 -10.07 -7.53 0.97
N SER A 57 -9.85 -6.27 1.37
CA SER A 57 -10.91 -5.41 1.89
C SER A 57 -11.90 -4.97 0.81
N LYS A 58 -11.41 -4.45 -0.33
CA LYS A 58 -12.30 -4.03 -1.42
C LYS A 58 -12.99 -5.22 -2.07
N GLY A 59 -12.30 -6.34 -2.25
CA GLY A 59 -12.87 -7.59 -2.78
C GLY A 59 -14.06 -8.05 -1.93
N LYS A 60 -13.92 -8.05 -0.60
CA LYS A 60 -15.02 -8.35 0.32
C LYS A 60 -16.18 -7.35 0.22
N LEU A 61 -15.89 -6.06 0.07
CA LEU A 61 -16.93 -5.04 -0.09
C LEU A 61 -17.74 -5.21 -1.38
N LEU A 62 -17.12 -5.66 -2.47
CA LEU A 62 -17.80 -5.93 -3.74
C LEU A 62 -18.75 -7.13 -3.65
N GLU A 63 -18.53 -8.06 -2.72
CA GLU A 63 -19.40 -9.23 -2.51
C GLU A 63 -20.65 -8.92 -1.67
N LEU A 64 -20.73 -7.72 -1.06
CA LEU A 64 -21.86 -7.33 -0.22
C LEU A 64 -23.11 -7.04 -1.06
N LYS A 65 -24.20 -7.76 -0.77
CA LYS A 65 -25.49 -7.63 -1.48
C LYS A 65 -26.47 -6.64 -0.85
N HIS A 66 -26.24 -6.25 0.41
CA HIS A 66 -27.21 -5.51 1.23
C HIS A 66 -26.75 -4.09 1.58
N MET A 67 -25.61 -3.64 1.03
CA MET A 67 -25.12 -2.28 1.20
C MET A 67 -24.30 -1.85 -0.01
N THR A 68 -24.28 -0.55 -0.26
CA THR A 68 -23.39 0.06 -1.25
C THR A 68 -22.14 0.54 -0.53
N PRO A 69 -20.95 0.02 -0.86
CA PRO A 69 -19.69 0.53 -0.31
C PRO A 69 -19.51 2.02 -0.63
N TYR A 70 -18.84 2.75 0.25
CA TYR A 70 -18.51 4.15 -0.02
C TYR A 70 -17.67 4.26 -1.31
N HIS A 71 -18.05 5.19 -2.19
CA HIS A 71 -17.51 5.30 -3.55
C HIS A 71 -15.99 5.52 -3.56
N SER A 72 -15.48 6.30 -2.60
CA SER A 72 -14.06 6.63 -2.42
C SER A 72 -13.37 5.72 -1.40
N TYR A 73 -13.84 4.49 -1.20
CA TYR A 73 -13.25 3.58 -0.22
C TYR A 73 -11.75 3.40 -0.43
N CYS A 74 -11.27 3.23 -1.66
CA CYS A 74 -9.87 2.91 -1.94
C CYS A 74 -8.88 4.07 -1.71
N ASP A 75 -9.37 5.31 -1.59
CA ASP A 75 -8.54 6.50 -1.38
C ASP A 75 -7.79 6.44 -0.02
N HIS A 76 -8.24 5.59 0.90
CA HIS A 76 -7.64 5.44 2.21
C HIS A 76 -6.18 4.94 2.16
N CYS A 77 -5.82 4.05 1.23
CA CYS A 77 -4.45 3.53 1.14
C CYS A 77 -3.47 4.64 0.77
N GLU A 78 -3.81 5.44 -0.23
CA GLU A 78 -3.00 6.57 -0.65
C GLU A 78 -2.89 7.62 0.47
N ALA A 79 -4.02 7.98 1.09
CA ALA A 79 -4.04 8.92 2.21
C ALA A 79 -3.20 8.45 3.41
N LEU A 80 -3.08 7.14 3.61
CA LEU A 80 -2.30 6.55 4.69
C LEU A 80 -0.81 6.48 4.35
N TYR A 81 -0.44 6.00 3.16
CA TYR A 81 0.94 5.64 2.83
C TYR A 81 1.73 6.75 2.14
N ARG A 82 1.11 7.57 1.26
CA ARG A 82 1.80 8.65 0.58
C ARG A 82 2.49 9.61 1.55
N PRO A 83 1.84 10.09 2.63
CA PRO A 83 2.50 11.03 3.55
C PRO A 83 3.71 10.43 4.26
N VAL A 84 3.71 9.11 4.51
CA VAL A 84 4.83 8.42 5.15
C VAL A 84 6.03 8.35 4.19
N ALA A 85 5.78 7.97 2.94
CA ALA A 85 6.81 7.92 1.89
C ALA A 85 7.41 9.32 1.62
N GLU A 86 6.57 10.34 1.45
CA GLU A 86 7.00 11.71 1.13
C GLU A 86 7.79 12.35 2.26
N LYS A 87 7.42 12.13 3.52
CA LYS A 87 8.20 12.59 4.68
C LYS A 87 9.57 11.92 4.80
N ALA A 88 9.69 10.68 4.31
CA ALA A 88 10.96 9.97 4.24
C ALA A 88 11.82 10.36 3.03
N GLY A 89 11.35 11.30 2.19
CA GLY A 89 12.08 11.81 1.03
C GLY A 89 11.89 10.99 -0.25
N PHE A 90 10.85 10.15 -0.32
CA PHE A 90 10.48 9.40 -1.51
C PHE A 90 9.23 10.00 -2.18
N LYS A 91 9.02 9.71 -3.45
CA LYS A 91 7.78 9.98 -4.16
C LYS A 91 6.87 8.76 -4.07
N TYR A 92 5.57 9.01 -4.19
CA TYR A 92 4.56 7.97 -4.15
C TYR A 92 3.61 8.12 -5.34
N LYS A 93 3.32 7.02 -6.02
CA LYS A 93 2.31 6.95 -7.08
C LYS A 93 1.38 5.76 -6.81
N SER A 94 0.10 5.96 -7.07
CA SER A 94 -0.95 4.94 -6.96
C SER A 94 -1.80 4.92 -8.23
N GLU A 95 -2.20 3.72 -8.64
CA GLU A 95 -3.21 3.48 -9.67
C GLU A 95 -4.23 2.50 -9.07
N VAL A 96 -5.52 2.79 -9.18
CA VAL A 96 -6.57 2.04 -8.48
C VAL A 96 -7.66 1.68 -9.48
N ASP A 97 -8.04 0.40 -9.50
CA ASP A 97 -9.23 -0.11 -10.16
C ASP A 97 -10.18 -0.66 -9.10
N CYS A 98 -11.10 0.22 -8.67
CA CYS A 98 -12.07 -0.09 -7.62
C CYS A 98 -13.03 -1.21 -8.02
N ASP A 99 -13.36 -1.33 -9.31
CA ASP A 99 -14.38 -2.27 -9.78
C ASP A 99 -13.85 -3.70 -9.80
N ASN A 100 -12.54 -3.85 -10.04
CA ASN A 100 -11.86 -5.15 -9.99
C ASN A 100 -11.14 -5.41 -8.66
N ALA A 101 -11.27 -4.50 -7.69
CA ALA A 101 -10.54 -4.56 -6.42
C ALA A 101 -9.02 -4.70 -6.59
N SER A 102 -8.43 -4.13 -7.63
CA SER A 102 -7.00 -4.18 -7.87
C SER A 102 -6.37 -2.78 -7.74
N CYS A 103 -5.10 -2.73 -7.37
CA CYS A 103 -4.38 -1.46 -7.27
C CYS A 103 -2.87 -1.66 -7.40
N THR A 104 -2.17 -0.61 -7.78
CA THR A 104 -0.71 -0.55 -7.82
C THR A 104 -0.23 0.60 -6.95
N HIS A 105 0.78 0.35 -6.13
CA HIS A 105 1.47 1.35 -5.33
C HIS A 105 2.96 1.33 -5.66
N ILE A 106 3.54 2.51 -5.92
CA ILE A 106 4.93 2.66 -6.30
C ILE A 106 5.57 3.73 -5.40
N ILE A 107 6.68 3.37 -4.77
CA ILE A 107 7.52 4.26 -3.95
C ILE A 107 8.88 4.34 -4.61
N TYR A 108 9.35 5.55 -4.92
CA TYR A 108 10.56 5.75 -5.71
C TYR A 108 11.26 7.06 -5.37
N LYS A 109 12.47 7.27 -5.88
CA LYS A 109 13.24 8.51 -5.68
C LYS A 109 13.13 9.45 -6.89
#